data_AF-A0A085WAG0-F1
#
_entry.id   AF-A0A085WAG0-F1
#
_cell.length_a   1.000
_cell.length_b   1.000
_cell.length_c   1.000
_cell.angle_alpha   90.00
_cell.angle_beta   90.00
_cell.angle_gamma   90.00
#
_symmetry.space_group_name_H-M   'P 1'
#
loop_
_entity.id
_entity.type
_entity.pdbx_description
1 polymer ?
#
loop_
_entity_poly.entity_id
_entity_poly.type
_entity_poly.pdbx_seq_one_letter_code
_entity_poly.pdbx_strand_id
1 'polypeptide(L)'
;MVGQSLPPTVSQRLLPELCIMLAALCALCSLTLLVVAPSRYGGPVGLGLVATAFIGAALKLEARLGRRRFVLHFATETLRLERLTWAPSATRLETIPFDDVTAVDVFEHPPGRYFIRVTWKAVPKKGRPKEQREERTAVLVDQVRPSEVETMWRVRRMLHNAFGLKASAP
;
A
#
# COMPACT_ATOMS: atom_id res chain seq x y z
N MET A 1 10.58 -17.26 8.43
CA MET A 1 9.55 -16.32 8.91
C MET A 1 8.95 -15.63 7.71
N VAL A 2 7.70 -15.94 7.36
CA VAL A 2 7.01 -15.38 6.19
C VAL A 2 6.00 -14.38 6.70
N GLY A 3 6.05 -13.13 6.25
CA GLY A 3 5.16 -12.07 6.74
C GLY A 3 5.86 -10.77 7.13
N GLN A 4 7.20 -10.72 7.11
CA GLN A 4 7.84 -9.42 6.93
C GLN A 4 7.69 -9.05 5.47
N SER A 5 6.68 -8.22 5.17
CA SER A 5 6.68 -7.43 3.95
C SER A 5 8.07 -6.82 3.80
N LEU A 6 8.79 -7.19 2.73
CA LEU A 6 10.10 -6.60 2.51
C LEU A 6 9.95 -5.08 2.57
N PRO A 7 10.87 -4.38 3.24
CA PRO A 7 10.88 -2.93 3.16
C PRO A 7 10.86 -2.55 1.66
N PRO A 8 10.11 -1.50 1.27
CA PRO A 8 10.04 -1.08 -0.12
C PRO A 8 11.44 -0.99 -0.70
N THR A 9 11.60 -1.47 -1.94
CA THR A 9 12.89 -1.47 -2.66
C THR A 9 13.64 -0.17 -2.45
N VAL A 10 14.96 -0.21 -2.26
CA VAL A 10 15.78 0.98 -1.94
C VAL A 10 15.48 2.16 -2.89
N SER A 11 15.30 1.88 -4.19
CA SER A 11 14.90 2.88 -5.19
C SER A 11 13.56 3.56 -4.91
N GLN A 12 12.56 2.82 -4.45
CA GLN A 12 11.24 3.35 -4.05
C GLN A 12 11.32 4.13 -2.74
N ARG A 13 12.30 3.82 -1.89
CA ARG A 13 12.57 4.52 -0.63
C ARG A 13 13.28 5.87 -0.85
N LEU A 14 14.18 5.93 -1.84
CA LEU A 14 14.98 7.13 -2.14
C LEU A 14 14.20 8.20 -2.90
N LEU A 15 13.21 7.82 -3.72
CA LEU A 15 12.38 8.75 -4.49
C LEU A 15 11.72 9.86 -3.65
N PRO A 16 11.02 9.57 -2.53
CA PRO A 16 10.44 10.60 -1.70
C PRO A 16 11.51 11.47 -1.02
N GLU A 17 12.64 10.91 -0.57
CA GLU A 17 13.77 11.68 -0.02
C GLU A 17 14.34 12.67 -1.05
N LEU A 18 14.52 12.24 -2.30
CA LEU A 18 14.99 13.11 -3.38
C LEU A 18 14.01 14.25 -3.66
N CYS A 19 12.70 13.96 -3.69
CA CYS A 19 11.69 15.00 -3.84
C CYS A 19 11.71 16.02 -2.69
N ILE A 20 11.92 15.58 -1.45
CA ILE A 20 12.03 16.46 -0.29
C ILE A 20 13.31 17.31 -0.36
N MET A 21 14.44 16.73 -0.74
CA MET A 21 15.70 17.45 -0.92
C MET A 21 15.59 18.53 -2.00
N LEU A 22 14.98 18.20 -3.15
CA LEU A 22 14.68 19.17 -4.21
C LEU A 22 13.73 20.26 -3.73
N ALA A 23 12.68 19.91 -2.97
CA ALA A 23 11.77 20.89 -2.40
C ALA A 23 12.48 21.84 -1.43
N ALA A 24 13.38 21.32 -0.58
CA ALA A 24 14.15 22.11 0.36
C ALA A 24 15.11 23.08 -0.36
N LEU A 25 15.79 22.61 -1.41
CA LEU A 25 16.64 23.45 -2.27
C LEU A 25 15.81 24.56 -2.95
N CYS A 26 14.66 24.22 -3.53
CA CYS A 26 13.78 25.22 -4.15
C CYS A 26 13.26 26.25 -3.14
N ALA A 27 12.90 25.82 -1.93
CA ALA A 27 12.44 26.70 -0.86
C ALA A 27 13.56 27.65 -0.38
N LEU A 28 14.78 27.12 -0.20
CA LEU A 28 15.95 27.93 0.16
C LEU A 28 16.27 28.95 -0.93
N CYS A 29 16.29 28.54 -2.20
CA CYS A 29 16.50 29.45 -3.33
C CYS A 29 15.43 30.55 -3.40
N SER A 30 14.15 30.18 -3.21
CA SER A 30 13.03 31.13 -3.16
C SER A 30 13.23 32.17 -2.04
N LEU A 31 13.60 31.72 -0.84
CA LEU A 31 13.85 32.59 0.31
C LEU A 31 15.02 33.53 0.05
N THR A 32 16.15 33.03 -0.45
CA THR A 32 17.30 33.89 -0.81
C THR A 32 16.96 34.91 -1.88
N LEU A 33 16.18 34.54 -2.91
CA LEU A 33 15.74 35.48 -3.94
C LEU A 33 14.81 36.56 -3.38
N LEU A 34 13.94 36.20 -2.45
CA LEU A 34 13.06 37.15 -1.77
C LEU A 34 13.85 38.15 -0.90
N VAL A 35 14.91 37.69 -0.23
CA VAL A 35 15.77 38.53 0.61
C VAL A 35 16.69 39.44 -0.23
N VAL A 36 17.26 38.92 -1.33
CA VAL A 36 18.21 39.67 -2.17
C VAL A 36 17.50 40.63 -3.13
N ALA A 37 16.31 40.27 -3.63
CA ALA A 37 15.58 41.03 -4.63
C ALA A 37 14.07 41.13 -4.29
N PRO A 38 13.70 41.85 -3.21
CA PRO A 38 12.33 41.90 -2.70
C PRO A 38 11.32 42.49 -3.69
N SER A 39 11.76 43.27 -4.69
CA SER A 39 10.86 43.85 -5.70
C SER A 39 10.43 42.87 -6.79
N ARG A 40 11.01 41.67 -6.87
CA ARG A 40 10.72 40.66 -7.90
C ARG A 40 10.08 39.42 -7.30
N TYR A 41 8.76 39.47 -7.09
CA TYR A 41 8.00 38.39 -6.46
C TYR A 41 7.74 37.17 -7.35
N GLY A 42 7.79 37.30 -8.68
CA GLY A 42 7.44 36.22 -9.61
C GLY A 42 8.35 34.98 -9.50
N GLY A 43 9.67 35.18 -9.38
CA GLY A 43 10.64 34.09 -9.22
C GLY A 43 10.50 33.32 -7.90
N PRO A 44 10.48 34.02 -6.74
CA PRO A 44 10.24 33.40 -5.43
C PRO A 44 8.92 32.62 -5.36
N VAL A 45 7.81 33.21 -5.86
CA VAL A 45 6.49 32.56 -5.85
C VAL A 45 6.47 31.30 -6.73
N GLY A 46 7.09 31.36 -7.92
CA GLY A 46 7.22 30.19 -8.79
C GLY A 46 7.99 29.06 -8.14
N LEU A 47 9.14 29.34 -7.52
CA LEU A 47 9.92 28.36 -6.79
C LEU A 47 9.18 27.79 -5.56
N GLY A 48 8.39 28.61 -4.87
CA GLY A 48 7.53 28.17 -3.77
C GLY A 48 6.44 27.19 -4.22
N LEU A 49 5.82 27.44 -5.38
CA LEU A 49 4.85 26.51 -5.97
C LEU A 49 5.50 25.20 -6.40
N VAL A 50 6.70 25.25 -6.97
CA VAL A 50 7.46 24.05 -7.33
C VAL A 50 7.83 23.23 -6.10
N ALA A 51 8.28 23.88 -5.01
CA ALA A 51 8.58 23.21 -3.75
C ALA A 51 7.35 22.51 -3.14
N THR A 52 6.19 23.19 -3.13
CA THR A 52 4.94 22.58 -2.62
C THR A 52 4.47 21.41 -3.50
N ALA A 53 4.65 21.49 -4.82
CA ALA A 53 4.37 20.38 -5.72
C ALA A 53 5.26 19.16 -5.44
N PHE A 54 6.56 19.36 -5.20
CA PHE A 54 7.48 18.28 -4.84
C PHE A 54 7.15 17.64 -3.49
N ILE A 55 6.77 18.43 -2.48
CA ILE A 55 6.29 17.91 -1.19
C ILE A 55 5.02 17.08 -1.39
N GLY A 56 4.05 17.59 -2.16
CA GLY A 56 2.83 16.86 -2.48
C GLY A 56 3.10 15.54 -3.21
N ALA A 57 4.05 15.54 -4.15
CA ALA A 57 4.48 14.34 -4.85
C ALA A 57 5.15 13.33 -3.92
N ALA A 58 6.04 13.77 -3.02
CA ALA A 58 6.69 12.93 -2.02
C ALA A 58 5.66 12.26 -1.10
N LEU A 59 4.71 13.04 -0.57
CA LEU A 59 3.63 12.53 0.28
C LEU A 59 2.75 11.52 -0.45
N LYS A 60 2.44 11.76 -1.74
CA LYS A 60 1.66 10.84 -2.57
C LYS A 60 2.42 9.54 -2.86
N LEU A 61 3.74 9.63 -3.06
CA LEU A 61 4.62 8.46 -3.25
C LEU A 61 4.71 7.65 -1.96
N GLU A 62 4.95 8.28 -0.81
CA GLU A 62 4.97 7.60 0.49
C GLU A 62 3.63 6.95 0.84
N ALA A 63 2.51 7.62 0.55
CA ALA A 63 1.18 7.03 0.72
C ALA A 63 0.96 5.77 -0.13
N ARG A 64 1.62 5.67 -1.30
CA ARG A 64 1.62 4.47 -2.14
C ARG A 64 2.49 3.35 -1.58
N LEU A 65 3.54 3.68 -0.82
CA LEU A 65 4.39 2.71 -0.11
C LEU A 65 3.74 2.14 1.16
N GLY A 66 2.48 2.51 1.43
CA GLY A 66 1.70 2.14 2.61
C GLY A 66 1.93 0.69 3.04
N ARG A 67 2.59 0.53 4.19
CA ARG A 67 2.89 -0.77 4.79
C ARG A 67 1.56 -1.45 5.10
N ARG A 68 1.35 -2.62 4.50
CA ARG A 68 0.18 -3.44 4.79
C ARG A 68 0.56 -4.42 5.89
N ARG A 69 -0.27 -4.47 6.92
CA ARG A 69 -0.21 -5.52 7.94
C ARG A 69 -1.48 -6.31 7.85
N PHE A 70 -1.37 -7.61 8.05
CA PHE A 70 -2.53 -8.47 8.20
C PHE A 70 -2.36 -9.33 9.43
N VAL A 71 -3.47 -9.60 10.10
CA VAL A 71 -3.52 -10.47 11.27
C VAL A 71 -4.67 -11.44 11.07
N LEU A 72 -4.39 -12.72 11.27
CA LEU A 72 -5.39 -13.78 11.26
C LEU A 72 -5.78 -14.06 12.71
N HIS A 73 -7.05 -13.87 13.03
CA HIS A 73 -7.61 -14.19 14.33
C HIS A 73 -8.44 -15.48 14.21
N PHE A 74 -7.79 -16.63 14.39
CA PHE A 74 -8.42 -17.95 14.25
C PHE A 74 -9.58 -18.18 15.22
N ALA A 75 -9.48 -17.68 16.46
CA ALA A 75 -10.55 -17.85 17.45
C ALA A 75 -11.87 -17.16 17.06
N THR A 76 -11.79 -16.12 16.24
CA THR A 76 -12.96 -15.37 15.74
C THR A 76 -13.19 -15.59 14.25
N GLU A 77 -12.37 -16.41 13.60
CA GLU A 77 -12.37 -16.63 12.16
C GLU A 77 -12.40 -15.32 11.35
N THR A 78 -11.56 -14.36 11.74
CA THR A 78 -11.46 -13.06 11.07
C THR A 78 -10.06 -12.75 10.55
N LEU A 79 -10.02 -12.17 9.35
CA LEU A 79 -8.86 -11.57 8.73
C LEU A 79 -8.92 -10.06 8.96
N ARG A 80 -7.97 -9.52 9.72
CA ARG A 80 -7.82 -8.08 9.92
C ARG A 80 -6.78 -7.56 8.94
N LEU A 81 -7.21 -6.70 8.03
CA LEU A 81 -6.34 -5.97 7.11
C LEU A 81 -6.13 -4.55 7.64
N GLU A 82 -4.87 -4.19 7.84
CA GLU A 82 -4.47 -2.84 8.21
C GLU A 82 -3.70 -2.22 7.06
N ARG A 83 -4.29 -1.16 6.51
CA ARG A 83 -3.61 -0.28 5.57
C ARG A 83 -3.06 0.90 6.34
N LEU A 84 -1.77 0.81 6.71
CA LEU A 84 -1.09 1.91 7.37
C LEU A 84 -0.87 3.04 6.34
N THR A 85 -1.47 4.17 6.63
CA THR A 85 -1.21 5.44 5.96
C THR A 85 -0.35 6.32 6.86
N TRP A 86 0.38 7.26 6.27
CA TRP A 86 1.23 8.19 7.03
C TRP A 86 0.46 8.99 8.09
N ALA A 87 -0.78 9.40 7.79
CA ALA A 87 -1.66 10.01 8.78
C ALA A 87 -2.36 8.91 9.63
N PRO A 88 -2.26 8.96 10.99
CA PRO A 88 -2.94 7.99 11.86
C PRO A 88 -4.45 7.94 11.64
N SER A 89 -5.07 9.10 11.40
CA SER A 89 -6.51 9.25 11.14
C SER A 89 -6.97 8.66 9.80
N ALA A 90 -6.05 8.39 8.87
CA ALA A 90 -6.35 7.78 7.58
C ALA A 90 -6.07 6.26 7.58
N THR A 91 -5.60 5.70 8.70
CA THR A 91 -5.33 4.27 8.83
C THR A 91 -6.63 3.52 8.69
N ARG A 92 -6.74 2.72 7.62
CA ARG A 92 -7.96 1.96 7.36
C ARG A 92 -7.78 0.54 7.84
N LEU A 93 -8.61 0.18 8.81
CA LEU A 93 -8.74 -1.17 9.32
C LEU A 93 -10.00 -1.80 8.74
N GLU A 94 -9.85 -2.98 8.14
CA GLU A 94 -10.95 -3.75 7.58
C GLU A 94 -10.89 -5.16 8.18
N THR A 95 -11.90 -5.51 8.95
CA THR A 95 -12.08 -6.87 9.51
C THR A 95 -12.99 -7.64 8.58
N ILE A 96 -12.51 -8.77 8.08
CA ILE A 96 -13.16 -9.61 7.07
C ILE A 96 -13.39 -10.99 7.70
N PRO A 97 -14.64 -11.47 7.80
CA PRO A 97 -14.90 -12.85 8.19
C PRO A 97 -14.28 -13.83 7.18
N PHE A 98 -13.80 -14.97 7.63
CA PHE A 98 -13.23 -16.00 6.74
C PHE A 98 -14.25 -16.46 5.69
N ASP A 99 -15.54 -16.54 6.04
CA ASP A 99 -16.63 -16.89 5.13
C ASP A 99 -16.82 -15.92 3.94
N ASP A 100 -16.40 -14.67 4.10
CA ASP A 100 -16.50 -13.66 3.03
C ASP A 100 -15.31 -13.72 2.07
N VAL A 101 -14.24 -14.43 2.42
CA VAL A 101 -13.07 -14.63 1.57
C VAL A 101 -13.43 -15.61 0.45
N THR A 102 -13.21 -15.21 -0.79
CA THR A 102 -13.55 -16.00 -1.98
C THR A 102 -12.35 -16.66 -2.63
N ALA A 103 -11.18 -16.03 -2.58
CA ALA A 103 -9.99 -16.53 -3.23
C ALA A 103 -8.69 -16.11 -2.53
N VAL A 104 -7.69 -17.00 -2.62
CA VAL A 104 -6.29 -16.70 -2.30
C VAL A 104 -5.40 -17.09 -3.47
N ASP A 105 -4.91 -16.08 -4.18
CA ASP A 105 -4.11 -16.24 -5.38
C ASP A 105 -2.64 -15.87 -5.12
N VAL A 106 -1.76 -16.55 -5.85
CA VAL A 106 -0.38 -16.11 -6.02
C VAL A 106 -0.26 -15.58 -7.44
N PHE A 107 0.22 -14.34 -7.59
CA PHE A 107 0.49 -13.76 -8.90
C PHE A 107 1.90 -13.19 -8.96
N GLU A 108 2.47 -13.20 -10.16
CA GLU A 108 3.80 -12.68 -10.43
C GLU A 108 3.69 -11.32 -11.12
N HIS A 109 4.10 -10.25 -10.45
CA HIS A 109 4.09 -8.91 -11.06
C HIS A 109 4.83 -7.84 -10.24
N PRO A 110 6.01 -7.34 -10.64
CA PRO A 110 6.73 -7.56 -11.90
C PRO A 110 7.41 -8.95 -11.98
N PRO A 111 7.88 -9.39 -13.17
CA PRO A 111 8.53 -10.69 -13.34
C PRO A 111 9.67 -10.91 -12.34
N GLY A 112 9.73 -12.11 -11.77
CA GLY A 112 10.64 -12.48 -10.69
C GLY A 112 10.21 -12.01 -9.29
N ARG A 113 9.02 -11.40 -9.13
CA ARG A 113 8.43 -11.06 -7.83
C ARG A 113 7.04 -11.62 -7.70
N TYR A 114 6.82 -12.30 -6.59
CA TYR A 114 5.54 -12.94 -6.32
C TYR A 114 4.79 -12.28 -5.17
N PHE A 115 3.47 -12.35 -5.26
CA PHE A 115 2.53 -11.63 -4.42
C PHE A 115 1.40 -12.57 -4.01
N ILE A 116 0.99 -12.51 -2.76
CA ILE A 116 -0.22 -13.21 -2.28
C ILE A 116 -1.38 -12.22 -2.25
N ARG A 117 -2.45 -12.55 -2.96
CA ARG A 117 -3.67 -11.76 -3.06
C ARG A 117 -4.82 -12.47 -2.38
N VAL A 118 -5.65 -11.72 -1.67
CA VAL A 118 -6.93 -12.20 -1.13
C VAL A 118 -8.06 -11.40 -1.75
N THR A 119 -9.08 -12.11 -2.20
CA THR A 119 -10.33 -11.55 -2.72
C THR A 119 -11.44 -11.89 -1.73
N TRP A 120 -12.30 -10.92 -1.42
CA TRP A 120 -13.45 -11.11 -0.54
C TRP A 120 -14.65 -10.32 -1.03
N LYS A 121 -15.83 -10.76 -0.60
CA LYS A 121 -17.09 -10.05 -0.86
C LYS A 121 -17.23 -8.90 0.13
N ALA A 122 -17.32 -7.66 -0.35
CA ALA A 122 -17.55 -6.54 0.54
C ALA A 122 -18.99 -6.56 1.09
N VAL A 123 -19.13 -6.28 2.40
CA VAL A 123 -20.43 -6.07 3.03
C VAL A 123 -21.10 -4.84 2.36
N PRO A 124 -22.34 -4.95 1.87
CA PRO A 124 -23.01 -3.84 1.23
C PRO A 124 -23.16 -2.67 2.21
N LYS A 125 -22.72 -1.48 1.79
CA LYS A 125 -23.02 -0.24 2.55
C LYS A 125 -24.54 -0.07 2.64
N LYS A 126 -25.04 0.37 3.81
CA LYS A 126 -26.46 0.70 4.04
C LYS A 126 -27.01 1.49 2.85
N GLY A 127 -27.97 0.90 2.13
CA GLY A 127 -28.65 1.54 1.00
C GLY A 127 -28.36 0.98 -0.40
N ARG A 128 -27.52 -0.07 -0.56
CA ARG A 128 -27.37 -0.76 -1.86
C ARG A 128 -28.07 -2.13 -1.89
N PRO A 129 -28.64 -2.54 -3.03
CA PRO A 129 -29.24 -3.87 -3.20
C PRO A 129 -28.24 -4.99 -2.88
N LYS A 130 -28.72 -6.05 -2.21
CA LYS A 130 -27.90 -7.22 -1.79
C LYS A 130 -27.20 -7.93 -2.97
N GLU A 131 -27.65 -7.71 -4.20
CA GLU A 131 -27.12 -8.35 -5.42
C GLU A 131 -25.82 -7.74 -5.95
N GLN A 132 -25.45 -6.53 -5.52
CA GLN A 132 -24.15 -5.92 -5.85
C GLN A 132 -23.19 -6.02 -4.66
N ARG A 133 -22.79 -7.25 -4.32
CA ARG A 133 -21.61 -7.45 -3.47
C ARG A 133 -20.37 -7.16 -4.32
N GLU A 134 -19.80 -5.97 -4.14
CA GLU A 134 -18.53 -5.60 -4.78
C GLU A 134 -17.42 -6.56 -4.30
N GLU A 135 -16.76 -7.24 -5.23
CA GLU A 135 -15.55 -8.00 -4.92
C GLU A 135 -14.41 -7.03 -4.64
N ARG A 136 -13.81 -7.17 -3.46
CA ARG A 136 -12.62 -6.42 -3.07
C ARG A 136 -11.43 -7.33 -3.06
N THR A 137 -10.29 -6.75 -3.39
CA THR A 137 -9.04 -7.48 -3.53
C THR A 137 -7.93 -6.73 -2.81
N ALA A 138 -7.11 -7.43 -2.04
CA ALA A 138 -5.92 -6.88 -1.42
C ALA A 138 -4.74 -7.84 -1.48
N VAL A 139 -3.55 -7.27 -1.63
CA VAL A 139 -2.29 -8.00 -1.52
C VAL A 139 -1.91 -8.10 -0.05
N LEU A 140 -1.75 -9.32 0.45
CA LEU A 140 -1.31 -9.65 1.82
C LEU A 140 0.21 -9.64 1.94
N VAL A 141 0.89 -10.30 0.99
CA VAL A 141 2.35 -10.46 0.98
C VAL A 141 2.87 -9.91 -0.34
N ASP A 142 3.91 -9.08 -0.24
CA ASP A 142 4.49 -8.32 -1.33
C ASP A 142 5.99 -8.68 -1.48
N GLN A 143 6.48 -8.67 -2.72
CA GLN A 143 7.87 -8.84 -3.14
C GLN A 143 8.57 -10.12 -2.65
N VAL A 144 7.90 -11.27 -2.69
CA VAL A 144 8.55 -12.54 -2.37
C VAL A 144 9.62 -12.85 -3.41
N ARG A 145 10.83 -13.23 -2.94
CA ARG A 145 11.96 -13.58 -3.81
C ARG A 145 11.73 -14.93 -4.50
N PRO A 146 12.33 -15.17 -5.68
CA PRO A 146 12.25 -16.48 -6.35
C PRO A 146 12.72 -17.65 -5.48
N SER A 147 13.73 -17.44 -4.63
CA SER A 147 14.24 -18.43 -3.67
C SER A 147 13.23 -18.82 -2.59
N GLU A 148 12.18 -18.04 -2.38
CA GLU A 148 11.17 -18.22 -1.33
C GLU A 148 9.82 -18.69 -1.90
N VAL A 149 9.75 -19.00 -3.20
CA VAL A 149 8.52 -19.39 -3.90
C VAL A 149 7.85 -20.61 -3.28
N GLU A 150 8.64 -21.64 -2.93
CA GLU A 150 8.09 -22.84 -2.31
C GLU A 150 7.41 -22.51 -0.97
N THR A 151 8.05 -21.65 -0.19
CA THR A 151 7.54 -21.17 1.10
C THR A 151 6.24 -20.38 0.90
N MET A 152 6.17 -19.54 -0.13
CA MET A 152 4.95 -18.82 -0.48
C MET A 152 3.81 -19.76 -0.90
N TRP A 153 4.07 -20.82 -1.67
CA TRP A 153 3.05 -21.83 -1.99
C TRP A 153 2.56 -22.59 -0.75
N ARG A 154 3.43 -22.82 0.25
CA ARG A 154 3.02 -23.38 1.54
C ARG A 154 2.11 -22.41 2.31
N VAL A 155 2.45 -21.12 2.35
CA VAL A 155 1.60 -20.08 2.96
C VAL A 155 0.27 -19.96 2.24
N ARG A 156 0.25 -19.97 0.90
CA ARG A 156 -1.00 -20.00 0.14
C ARG A 156 -1.88 -21.18 0.54
N ARG A 157 -1.33 -22.40 0.62
CA ARG A 157 -2.07 -23.59 1.06
C ARG A 157 -2.60 -23.45 2.48
N MET A 158 -1.79 -22.93 3.40
CA MET A 158 -2.21 -22.67 4.77
C MET A 158 -3.37 -21.67 4.82
N LEU A 159 -3.28 -20.56 4.10
CA LEU A 159 -4.33 -19.55 4.01
C LEU A 159 -5.60 -20.11 3.37
N HIS A 160 -5.46 -20.83 2.26
CA HIS A 160 -6.58 -21.46 1.57
C HIS A 160 -7.35 -22.42 2.49
N ASN A 161 -6.63 -23.22 3.28
CA ASN A 161 -7.23 -24.11 4.27
C ASN A 161 -7.84 -23.34 5.45
N ALA A 162 -7.16 -22.30 5.94
CA ALA A 162 -7.64 -21.48 7.04
C ALA A 162 -8.96 -20.76 6.72
N PHE A 163 -9.16 -20.35 5.46
CA PHE A 163 -10.39 -19.71 5.00
C PHE A 163 -11.47 -20.72 4.59
N GLY A 164 -11.24 -22.03 4.73
CA GLY A 164 -12.23 -23.05 4.36
C GLY A 164 -12.59 -23.03 2.87
N LEU A 165 -11.71 -22.48 2.02
CA LEU A 165 -11.94 -22.44 0.58
C LEU A 165 -11.96 -23.89 0.08
N LYS A 166 -13.11 -24.31 -0.46
CA LYS A 166 -13.19 -25.60 -1.16
C LYS A 166 -12.18 -25.54 -2.31
N ALA A 167 -11.36 -26.57 -2.44
CA ALA A 167 -10.47 -26.70 -3.59
C ALA A 167 -11.33 -26.58 -4.85
N SER A 168 -11.29 -25.42 -5.50
CA SER A 168 -11.88 -25.29 -6.82
C SER A 168 -11.07 -26.25 -7.69
N ALA A 169 -11.73 -27.30 -8.15
CA ALA A 169 -11.12 -28.35 -8.96
C ALA A 169 -10.42 -27.72 -10.18
N PRO A 170 -9.29 -28.30 -10.61
CA PRO A 170 -8.52 -27.81 -11.77
C PRO A 170 -9.34 -27.78 -13.05
#